data_AF-A0A935R056-F1
#
_entry.id   AF-A0A935R056-F1
#
_cell.length_a   1.000
_cell.length_b   1.000
_cell.length_c   1.000
_cell.angle_alpha   90.00
_cell.angle_beta   90.00
_cell.angle_gamma   90.00
#
_symmetry.space_group_name_H-M   'P 1'
#
loop_
_entity.id
_entity.type
_entity.pdbx_description
1 polymer ?
#
loop_
_entity_poly.entity_id
_entity_poly.type
_entity_poly.pdbx_seq_one_letter_code
_entity_poly.pdbx_strand_id
1 'polypeptide(L)'
;MSQGCSDACEQACASTTARLAECLDDWSASWEDLGASSRQDFRQNCQNDWSLSSPSLESREQQAALAACQELEDELGAVSCDELEAIYLP
;
A
#
# COMPACT_ATOMS: atom_id res chain seq x y z
N MET A 1 17.83 -17.96 -8.86
CA MET A 1 16.65 -18.11 -7.96
C MET A 1 16.92 -17.23 -6.74
N SER A 2 16.84 -15.92 -6.88
CA SER A 2 17.00 -15.02 -5.73
C SER A 2 15.72 -15.13 -4.93
N GLN A 3 15.78 -15.72 -3.73
CA GLN A 3 14.70 -15.57 -2.76
C GLN A 3 14.66 -14.09 -2.39
N GLY A 4 13.74 -13.37 -3.03
CA GLY A 4 13.59 -11.92 -2.88
C GLY A 4 13.12 -11.62 -1.47
N CYS A 5 13.98 -11.00 -0.67
CA CYS A 5 13.49 -10.25 0.47
C CYS A 5 12.59 -9.16 -0.10
N SER A 6 11.29 -9.25 0.20
CA SER A 6 10.37 -8.17 -0.10
C SER A 6 10.84 -6.92 0.65
N ASP A 7 10.90 -5.77 -0.02
CA ASP A 7 11.35 -4.53 0.65
C ASP A 7 10.22 -3.89 1.48
N ALA A 8 10.54 -2.83 2.23
CA ALA A 8 9.58 -2.19 3.13
C ALA A 8 8.34 -1.65 2.38
N CYS A 9 8.49 -1.18 1.14
CA CYS A 9 7.36 -0.66 0.37
C CYS A 9 6.47 -1.77 -0.18
N GLU A 10 7.03 -2.90 -0.58
CA GLU A 10 6.22 -4.05 -0.98
C GLU A 10 5.42 -4.66 0.19
N GLN A 11 6.00 -4.64 1.40
CA GLN A 11 5.32 -5.03 2.64
C GLN A 11 4.22 -4.03 3.01
N ALA A 12 4.52 -2.72 2.96
CA ALA A 12 3.54 -1.67 3.15
C ALA A 12 2.34 -1.81 2.19
N CYS A 13 2.56 -2.10 0.91
CA CYS A 13 1.48 -2.40 -0.04
C CYS A 13 0.58 -3.56 0.44
N ALA A 14 1.17 -4.64 0.96
CA ALA A 14 0.42 -5.79 1.45
C ALA A 14 -0.36 -5.46 2.74
N SER A 15 0.27 -4.75 3.67
CA SER A 15 -0.31 -4.30 4.93
C SER A 15 -1.48 -3.33 4.69
N THR A 16 -1.28 -2.31 3.85
CA THR A 16 -2.34 -1.38 3.43
C THR A 16 -3.51 -2.08 2.77
N THR A 17 -3.23 -3.01 1.84
CA THR A 17 -4.30 -3.80 1.21
C THR A 17 -5.08 -4.62 2.24
N ALA A 18 -4.41 -5.21 3.23
CA ALA A 18 -5.10 -5.96 4.27
C ALA A 18 -6.00 -5.05 5.12
N ARG A 19 -5.49 -3.86 5.49
CA ARG A 19 -6.23 -2.89 6.28
C ARG A 19 -7.46 -2.35 5.56
N LEU A 20 -7.32 -2.00 4.27
CA LEU A 20 -8.44 -1.58 3.43
C LEU A 20 -9.50 -2.68 3.29
N ALA A 21 -9.07 -3.95 3.19
CA ALA A 21 -10.00 -5.07 3.13
C ALA A 21 -10.88 -5.20 4.38
N GLU A 22 -10.37 -4.80 5.55
CA GLU A 22 -11.13 -4.78 6.80
C GLU A 22 -12.14 -3.62 6.84
N CYS A 23 -11.81 -2.48 6.23
CA CYS A 23 -12.63 -1.27 6.29
C CYS A 23 -13.68 -1.15 5.17
N LEU A 24 -13.45 -1.79 4.01
CA LEU A 24 -14.34 -1.65 2.84
C LEU A 24 -15.80 -2.05 3.11
N ASP A 25 -16.03 -3.03 4.00
CA ASP A 25 -17.39 -3.46 4.38
C ASP A 25 -18.15 -2.34 5.11
N ASP A 26 -17.49 -1.63 6.03
CA ASP A 26 -18.05 -0.49 6.77
C ASP A 26 -18.40 0.69 5.83
N TRP A 27 -17.61 0.90 4.78
CA TRP A 27 -17.81 2.00 3.81
C TRP A 27 -18.91 1.72 2.79
N SER A 28 -19.48 0.51 2.76
CA SER A 28 -20.34 0.05 1.66
C SER A 28 -19.69 0.23 0.28
N ALA A 29 -18.36 0.14 0.22
CA ALA A 29 -17.56 0.34 -0.99
C ALA A 29 -16.91 -0.98 -1.44
N SER A 30 -16.40 -0.98 -2.66
CA SER A 30 -15.74 -2.12 -3.29
C SER A 30 -14.31 -1.78 -3.70
N TRP A 31 -13.55 -2.80 -4.09
CA TRP A 31 -12.23 -2.57 -4.69
C TRP A 31 -12.29 -1.72 -5.96
N GLU A 32 -13.41 -1.77 -6.70
CA GLU A 32 -13.59 -0.99 -7.92
C GLU A 32 -13.64 0.51 -7.63
N ASP A 33 -14.19 0.91 -6.48
CA ASP A 33 -14.19 2.30 -6.00
C ASP A 33 -12.76 2.78 -5.68
N LEU A 34 -11.86 1.85 -5.33
CA LEU A 34 -10.43 2.08 -5.15
C LEU A 34 -9.62 1.95 -6.46
N GLY A 35 -10.30 1.82 -7.60
CA GLY A 35 -9.66 1.69 -8.92
C GLY A 35 -9.02 0.33 -9.18
N ALA A 36 -9.37 -0.72 -8.42
CA ALA A 36 -8.84 -2.06 -8.59
C ALA A 36 -9.95 -3.10 -8.80
N SER A 37 -9.70 -4.11 -9.64
CA SER A 37 -10.73 -5.14 -9.88
C SER A 37 -10.90 -6.12 -8.71
N SER A 38 -9.95 -6.16 -7.78
CA SER A 38 -9.98 -7.03 -6.61
C SER A 38 -8.92 -6.63 -5.58
N ARG A 39 -8.99 -7.20 -4.37
CA ARG A 39 -7.92 -7.12 -3.36
C ARG A 39 -6.54 -7.48 -3.93
N GLN A 40 -6.47 -8.55 -4.72
CA GLN A 40 -5.20 -9.01 -5.27
C GLN A 40 -4.66 -8.03 -6.31
N ASP A 41 -5.56 -7.51 -7.14
CA ASP A 41 -5.25 -6.51 -8.17
C ASP A 41 -4.72 -5.21 -7.53
N PHE A 42 -5.39 -4.70 -6.48
CA PHE A 42 -4.95 -3.52 -5.75
C PHE A 42 -3.52 -3.68 -5.20
N ARG A 43 -3.25 -4.79 -4.50
CA ARG A 43 -1.91 -5.09 -3.97
C ARG A 43 -0.87 -5.16 -5.09
N GLN A 44 -1.19 -5.87 -6.18
CA GLN A 44 -0.27 -6.07 -7.27
C GLN A 44 0.03 -4.75 -7.99
N ASN A 45 -0.96 -3.88 -8.18
CA ASN A 45 -0.78 -2.57 -8.76
C ASN A 45 0.14 -1.70 -7.90
N CYS A 46 -0.09 -1.65 -6.57
CA CYS A 46 0.79 -0.95 -5.63
C CYS A 46 2.25 -1.44 -5.71
N GLN A 47 2.45 -2.76 -5.71
CA GLN A 47 3.79 -3.36 -5.80
C GLN A 47 4.45 -3.11 -7.16
N ASN A 48 3.67 -3.19 -8.25
CA ASN A 48 4.16 -2.91 -9.59
C ASN A 48 4.57 -1.43 -9.73
N ASP A 49 3.77 -0.51 -9.22
CA ASP A 49 4.07 0.92 -9.26
C ASP A 49 5.37 1.24 -8.52
N TRP A 50 5.58 0.64 -7.35
CA TRP A 50 6.85 0.73 -6.64
C TRP A 50 8.01 0.10 -7.42
N SER A 51 7.83 -1.11 -7.98
CA SER A 51 8.88 -1.77 -8.77
C SER A 51 9.25 -1.00 -10.03
N LEU A 52 8.31 -0.25 -10.62
CA LEU A 52 8.54 0.56 -11.82
C LEU A 52 9.17 1.92 -11.50
N SER A 53 8.81 2.51 -10.35
CA SER A 53 9.29 3.83 -9.93
C SER A 53 10.60 3.80 -9.14
N SER A 54 10.79 2.81 -8.27
CA SER A 54 11.99 2.72 -7.42
C SER A 54 13.33 2.74 -8.16
N PRO A 55 13.48 2.20 -9.40
CA PRO A 55 14.75 2.28 -10.14
C PRO A 55 15.05 3.67 -10.70
N SER A 56 14.06 4.56 -10.83
CA SER A 56 14.25 5.93 -11.33
C SER A 56 14.56 6.93 -10.21
N LEU A 57 14.46 6.52 -8.95
CA LEU A 57 14.81 7.33 -7.78
C LEU A 57 16.33 7.38 -7.56
N GLU A 58 16.85 8.52 -7.14
CA GLU A 58 18.21 8.60 -6.64
C GLU A 58 18.33 7.81 -5.32
N SER A 59 19.54 7.35 -4.98
CA SER A 59 19.74 6.49 -3.80
C SER A 59 19.26 7.11 -2.49
N ARG A 60 19.27 8.44 -2.36
CA ARG A 60 18.74 9.13 -1.18
C ARG A 60 17.21 9.12 -1.15
N GLU A 61 16.57 9.29 -2.30
CA GLU A 61 15.11 9.26 -2.43
C GLU A 61 14.59 7.85 -2.18
N GLN A 62 15.28 6.82 -2.71
CA GLN A 62 14.93 5.43 -2.45
C GLN A 62 15.01 5.09 -0.95
N GLN A 63 16.05 5.54 -0.25
CA GLN A 63 16.15 5.36 1.20
C GLN A 63 15.04 6.08 1.96
N ALA A 64 14.69 7.30 1.55
CA ALA A 64 13.59 8.05 2.16
C ALA A 64 12.24 7.37 1.92
N ALA A 65 11.99 6.86 0.72
CA ALA A 65 10.79 6.12 0.38
C ALA A 65 10.67 4.83 1.21
N LEU A 66 11.74 4.04 1.32
CA LEU A 66 11.77 2.84 2.15
C LEU A 66 11.49 3.16 3.63
N ALA A 67 12.06 4.25 4.15
CA ALA A 67 11.80 4.69 5.52
C ALA A 67 10.33 5.11 5.72
N ALA A 68 9.76 5.85 4.77
CA ALA A 68 8.35 6.26 4.82
C ALA A 68 7.40 5.05 4.72
N CYS A 69 7.72 4.06 3.90
CA CYS A 69 6.95 2.82 3.83
C CYS A 69 6.99 2.06 5.16
N GLN A 70 8.14 2.03 5.83
CA GLN A 70 8.25 1.39 7.13
C GLN A 70 7.48 2.16 8.23
N GLU A 71 7.56 3.49 8.25
CA GLU A 71 6.75 4.33 9.15
C GLU A 71 5.26 4.12 8.91
N LEU A 72 4.83 4.05 7.66
CA LEU A 72 3.44 3.73 7.31
C LEU A 72 3.02 2.38 7.90
N GLU A 73 3.83 1.33 7.81
CA GLU A 73 3.49 0.04 8.41
C GLU A 73 3.32 0.11 9.93
N ASP A 74 4.17 0.86 10.63
CA ASP A 74 4.06 1.07 12.07
C ASP A 74 2.79 1.84 12.45
N GLU A 75 2.39 2.82 11.64
CA GLU A 75 1.23 3.67 11.93
C GLU A 75 -0.10 3.09 11.43
N LEU A 76 -0.09 2.22 10.41
CA LEU A 76 -1.30 1.74 9.74
C LEU A 76 -2.31 1.07 10.69
N GLY A 77 -1.81 0.41 11.74
CA GLY A 77 -2.65 -0.20 12.76
C GLY A 77 -3.36 0.80 13.68
N ALA A 78 -2.86 2.03 13.78
CA ALA A 78 -3.44 3.11 14.57
C ALA A 78 -4.45 3.95 13.77
N VAL A 79 -4.36 3.94 12.43
CA VAL A 79 -5.28 4.68 11.56
C VAL A 79 -6.68 4.02 11.57
N SER A 80 -7.70 4.83 11.83
CA SER A 80 -9.10 4.38 11.81
C SER A 80 -9.63 4.15 10.39
N CYS A 81 -10.71 3.39 10.26
CA CYS A 81 -11.35 3.19 8.97
C CYS A 81 -11.94 4.50 8.42
N ASP A 82 -12.47 5.41 9.26
CA ASP A 82 -12.93 6.73 8.81
C ASP A 82 -11.78 7.58 8.22
N GLU A 83 -10.60 7.53 8.84
CA GLU A 83 -9.41 8.22 8.33
C GLU A 83 -8.93 7.63 7.00
N LEU A 84 -8.93 6.30 6.87
CA LEU A 84 -8.59 5.64 5.61
C LEU A 84 -9.62 5.91 4.51
N GLU A 85 -10.91 5.99 4.84
CA GLU A 85 -11.97 6.34 3.90
C GLU A 85 -11.72 7.72 3.29
N ALA A 86 -11.43 8.71 4.13
CA ALA A 86 -11.15 10.08 3.69
C ALA A 86 -9.90 10.20 2.80
N ILE A 87 -8.96 9.26 2.90
CA ILE A 87 -7.74 9.23 2.07
C ILE A 87 -8.03 8.56 0.71
N TYR A 88 -8.77 7.45 0.72
CA TYR A 88 -8.91 6.56 -0.43
C TYR A 88 -10.19 6.77 -1.25
N LEU A 89 -11.23 7.35 -0.65
CA LEU A 89 -12.54 7.60 -1.26
C LEU A 89 -12.97 9.09 -1.12
N PRO A 90 -12.24 10.04 -1.72
CA PRO A 90 -12.55 11.48 -1.63
C PRO A 90 -13.78 11.92 -2.45
#